data_AF-A0A7K2MWU2-F1
#
_entry.id   AF-A0A7K2MWU2-F1
#
_cell.length_a   1.000
_cell.length_b   1.000
_cell.length_c   1.000
_cell.angle_alpha   90.00
_cell.angle_beta   90.00
_cell.angle_gamma   90.00
#
_symmetry.space_group_name_H-M   'P 1'
#
loop_
_entity.id
_entity.type
_entity.pdbx_description
1 polymer ?
#
loop_
_entity_poly.entity_id
_entity_poly.type
_entity_poly.pdbx_seq_one_letter_code
_entity_poly.pdbx_strand_id
1 'polypeptide(L)'
;LIGHTKGDANETVSNLLDDYANGRLQTPASPAPEAVDAFLAERNIRFTTWDGWYKLDAAEKAQGEPQGRERVKYVEREDMLRESGA
;
A
#
# COMPACT_ATOMS: atom_id res chain seq x y z
N LEU A 1 -18.75 3.88 10.83
CA LEU A 1 -17.54 4.17 11.64
C LEU A 1 -16.48 3.12 11.31
N ILE A 2 -15.18 3.46 11.48
CA ILE A 2 -14.04 2.58 11.14
C ILE A 2 -14.17 1.17 11.77
N GLY A 3 -14.82 1.03 12.94
CA GLY A 3 -15.02 -0.27 13.57
C GLY A 3 -15.86 -1.28 12.76
N HIS A 4 -16.76 -0.83 11.87
CA HIS A 4 -17.61 -1.73 11.09
C HIS A 4 -16.82 -2.48 10.00
N THR A 5 -15.78 -1.85 9.43
CA THR A 5 -14.98 -2.50 8.36
C THR A 5 -14.12 -3.63 8.91
N LYS A 6 -13.83 -3.65 10.21
CA LYS A 6 -13.08 -4.75 10.84
C LYS A 6 -13.86 -6.06 10.85
N GLY A 7 -15.16 -6.02 11.19
CA GLY A 7 -16.01 -7.22 11.21
C GLY A 7 -16.18 -7.82 9.82
N ASP A 8 -16.49 -6.97 8.85
CA ASP A 8 -16.65 -7.32 7.43
C ASP A 8 -15.35 -7.93 6.83
N ALA A 9 -14.20 -7.32 7.13
CA ALA A 9 -12.91 -7.86 6.70
C ALA A 9 -12.63 -9.24 7.30
N ASN A 10 -12.96 -9.46 8.58
CA ASN A 10 -12.76 -10.76 9.23
C ASN A 10 -13.61 -11.86 8.59
N GLU A 11 -14.87 -11.57 8.25
CA GLU A 11 -15.75 -12.51 7.56
C GLU A 11 -15.20 -12.86 6.18
N THR A 12 -14.76 -11.86 5.41
CA THR A 12 -14.13 -12.06 4.11
C THR A 12 -12.88 -12.93 4.19
N VAL A 13 -11.98 -12.65 5.14
CA VAL A 13 -10.77 -13.45 5.36
C VAL A 13 -11.12 -14.88 5.78
N SER A 14 -12.16 -15.07 6.59
CA SER A 14 -12.59 -16.41 7.00
C SER A 14 -13.06 -17.23 5.79
N ASN A 15 -13.88 -16.64 4.92
CA ASN A 15 -14.31 -17.29 3.67
C ASN A 15 -13.11 -17.64 2.76
N LEU A 16 -12.13 -16.74 2.64
CA LEU A 16 -10.92 -16.98 1.85
C LEU A 16 -10.09 -18.16 2.40
N LEU A 17 -9.93 -18.25 3.72
CA LEU A 17 -9.22 -19.35 4.37
C LEU A 17 -9.98 -20.68 4.23
N ASP A 18 -11.31 -20.66 4.31
CA ASP A 18 -12.14 -21.83 4.06
C ASP A 18 -12.00 -22.32 2.61
N ASP A 19 -11.99 -21.41 1.63
CA ASP A 19 -11.74 -21.76 0.23
C ASP A 19 -10.35 -22.38 0.03
N TYR A 20 -9.33 -21.82 0.68
CA TYR A 20 -7.98 -22.38 0.66
C TYR A 20 -7.94 -23.78 1.25
N ALA A 21 -8.51 -23.99 2.44
CA ALA A 21 -8.51 -25.27 3.14
C ALA A 21 -9.27 -26.37 2.36
N ASN A 22 -10.27 -25.97 1.57
CA ASN A 22 -11.07 -26.88 0.75
C ASN A 22 -10.59 -26.98 -0.71
N GLY A 23 -9.43 -26.42 -1.05
CA GLY A 23 -8.86 -26.51 -2.40
C GLY A 23 -9.70 -25.83 -3.48
N ARG A 24 -10.50 -24.82 -3.12
CA ARG A 24 -11.37 -24.08 -4.05
C ARG A 24 -10.64 -22.94 -4.77
N LEU A 25 -9.43 -22.58 -4.32
CA LEU A 25 -8.62 -21.53 -4.92
C LEU A 25 -7.80 -22.04 -6.12
N GLN A 26 -7.60 -21.15 -7.10
CA GLN A 26 -6.73 -21.40 -8.23
C GLN A 26 -5.25 -21.25 -7.83
N THR A 27 -4.38 -22.09 -8.39
CA THR A 27 -2.93 -21.91 -8.26
C THR A 27 -2.46 -20.82 -9.24
N PRO A 28 -1.80 -19.76 -8.77
CA PRO A 28 -1.31 -18.71 -9.65
C PRO A 28 -0.13 -19.22 -10.50
N ALA A 29 -0.05 -18.75 -11.75
CA ALA A 29 1.06 -19.09 -12.66
C ALA A 29 2.42 -18.56 -12.15
N SER A 30 2.40 -17.43 -11.43
CA SER A 30 3.57 -16.79 -10.84
C SER A 30 3.32 -16.50 -9.35
N PRO A 31 3.55 -17.46 -8.45
CA PRO A 31 3.25 -17.32 -7.01
C PRO A 31 4.29 -16.51 -6.23
N ALA A 32 5.45 -16.21 -6.83
CA ALA A 32 6.53 -15.54 -6.14
C ALA A 32 6.11 -14.12 -5.71
N PRO A 33 6.42 -13.69 -4.47
CA PRO A 33 6.08 -12.34 -3.99
C PRO A 33 6.58 -11.23 -4.93
N GLU A 34 7.76 -11.41 -5.52
CA GLU A 34 8.42 -10.44 -6.40
C GLU A 34 7.78 -10.36 -7.80
N ALA A 35 6.87 -11.27 -8.13
CA ALA A 35 6.21 -11.29 -9.44
C ALA A 35 5.36 -10.03 -9.70
N VAL A 36 4.77 -9.45 -8.65
CA VAL A 36 4.01 -8.20 -8.75
C VAL A 36 4.93 -7.03 -9.04
N ASP A 37 6.06 -6.94 -8.33
CA ASP A 37 7.03 -5.86 -8.52
C ASP A 37 7.62 -5.89 -9.93
N ALA A 38 7.98 -7.09 -10.41
CA ALA A 38 8.45 -7.29 -11.78
C ALA A 38 7.39 -6.89 -12.83
N PHE A 39 6.13 -7.25 -12.59
CA PHE A 39 5.00 -6.92 -13.48
C PHE A 39 4.76 -5.40 -13.57
N LEU A 40 4.90 -4.67 -12.46
CA LEU A 40 4.79 -3.21 -12.42
C LEU A 40 5.98 -2.55 -13.12
N ALA A 41 7.20 -3.05 -12.89
CA ALA A 41 8.42 -2.56 -13.51
C ALA A 41 8.40 -2.73 -15.05
N GLU A 42 7.97 -3.90 -15.54
CA GLU A 42 7.81 -4.17 -16.98
C GLU A 42 6.89 -3.15 -17.66
N ARG A 43 5.85 -2.70 -16.95
CA ARG A 43 4.88 -1.70 -17.43
C ARG A 43 5.32 -0.25 -17.20
N ASN A 44 6.52 -0.02 -16.67
CA ASN A 44 7.02 1.31 -16.29
C ASN A 44 6.06 2.05 -15.34
N ILE A 45 5.41 1.32 -14.43
CA ILE A 45 4.52 1.92 -13.42
C ILE A 45 5.38 2.32 -12.22
N ARG A 46 5.45 3.62 -11.93
CA ARG A 46 6.04 4.11 -10.67
C ARG A 46 5.09 3.84 -9.49
N PHE A 47 5.64 3.21 -8.45
CA PHE A 47 4.94 2.88 -7.21
C PHE A 47 5.85 3.11 -6.01
N THR A 48 5.26 3.33 -4.84
CA THR A 48 6.01 3.43 -3.57
C THR A 48 5.95 2.13 -2.80
N THR A 49 6.98 1.89 -1.99
CA THR A 49 7.01 0.83 -0.99
C THR A 49 6.62 1.36 0.38
N TRP A 50 6.63 0.48 1.38
CA TRP A 50 6.46 0.86 2.79
C TRP A 50 7.55 1.84 3.27
N ASP A 51 8.81 1.59 2.89
CA ASP A 51 9.92 2.49 3.20
C ASP A 51 9.76 3.85 2.50
N GLY A 52 9.28 3.84 1.25
CA GLY A 52 8.95 5.08 0.54
C GLY A 52 7.83 5.86 1.21
N TRP A 53 6.80 5.17 1.72
CA TRP A 53 5.74 5.81 2.49
C TRP A 53 6.28 6.50 3.77
N TYR A 54 7.21 5.88 4.49
CA TYR A 54 7.83 6.53 5.66
C TYR A 54 8.64 7.78 5.29
N LYS A 55 9.31 7.78 4.14
CA LYS A 55 10.00 8.99 3.64
C LYS A 55 9.00 10.11 3.34
N LEU A 56 7.90 9.79 2.67
CA LEU A 56 6.82 10.75 2.41
C LEU A 56 6.23 11.30 3.72
N ASP A 57 5.90 10.44 4.68
CA ASP A 57 5.37 10.86 5.99
C ASP A 57 6.34 11.78 6.74
N ALA A 58 7.65 11.48 6.71
CA ALA A 58 8.67 12.33 7.29
C ALA A 58 8.78 13.70 6.60
N ALA A 59 8.72 13.73 5.27
CA ALA A 59 8.73 14.96 4.49
C ALA A 59 7.52 15.85 4.80
N GLU A 60 6.31 15.27 4.86
CA GLU A 60 5.09 16.00 5.21
C GLU A 60 5.14 16.61 6.62
N LYS A 61 5.69 15.88 7.59
CA LYS A 61 5.88 16.37 8.97
C LYS A 61 6.89 17.51 9.02
N ALA A 62 8.05 17.34 8.36
CA ALA A 62 9.08 18.37 8.27
C ALA A 62 8.56 19.66 7.62
N GLN A 63 7.69 19.56 6.62
CA GLN A 63 7.06 20.74 6.00
C GLN A 63 6.03 21.42 6.92
N GLY A 64 5.42 20.68 7.84
CA GLY A 64 4.46 21.18 8.83
C GLY A 64 5.09 21.90 10.02
N GLU A 65 6.26 21.44 10.48
CA GLU A 65 6.91 21.96 11.69
C GLU A 65 7.11 23.49 11.69
N PRO A 66 7.63 24.14 10.62
CA PRO A 66 7.83 25.59 10.61
C PRO A 66 6.53 26.40 10.71
N GLN A 67 5.39 25.76 10.42
CA GLN A 67 4.06 26.36 10.46
C GLN A 67 3.30 26.02 11.75
N GLY A 68 3.91 25.28 12.69
CA GLY A 68 3.24 24.79 13.89
C GLY A 68 2.16 23.75 13.61
N ARG A 69 2.27 23.01 12.50
CA ARG A 69 1.31 21.97 12.08
C ARG A 69 1.94 20.58 12.26
N GLU A 70 1.13 19.57 12.58
CA GLU A 70 1.61 18.17 12.64
C GLU A 70 2.21 17.73 11.28
N ARG A 71 1.57 18.14 10.18
CA ARG A 71 2.02 17.90 8.82
C ARG A 71 1.42 18.88 7.82
N VAL A 72 2.07 18.99 6.67
CA VAL A 72 1.54 19.57 5.44
C VAL A 72 1.62 18.49 4.37
N LYS A 73 0.48 18.09 3.82
CA LYS A 73 0.42 16.98 2.87
C LYS A 73 0.84 17.39 1.47
N TYR A 74 1.54 16.50 0.79
CA TYR A 74 1.70 16.59 -0.66
C TYR A 74 0.36 16.18 -1.31
N VAL A 75 -0.12 17.02 -2.21
CA VAL A 75 -1.43 16.82 -2.87
C VAL A 75 -1.24 16.16 -4.23
N GLU A 76 -0.23 16.61 -4.98
CA GLU A 76 0.04 16.10 -6.31
C GLU A 76 0.75 14.75 -6.24
N ARG A 77 0.26 13.80 -7.03
CA ARG A 77 0.82 12.44 -7.10
C ARG A 77 2.31 12.44 -7.41
N GLU A 78 2.74 13.31 -8.31
CA GLU A 78 4.15 13.42 -8.72
C GLU A 78 5.06 13.84 -7.56
N ASP A 79 4.57 14.74 -6.70
CA ASP A 79 5.30 15.13 -5.50
C ASP A 79 5.33 13.97 -4.51
N MET A 80 4.20 13.29 -4.28
CA MET A 80 4.15 12.13 -3.38
C MET A 80 5.15 11.04 -3.80
N LEU A 81 5.22 10.73 -5.10
CA LEU A 81 6.15 9.72 -5.63
C LEU A 81 7.60 10.18 -5.51
N ARG A 82 7.89 11.45 -5.81
CA ARG A 82 9.23 12.01 -5.68
C ARG A 82 9.73 11.93 -4.23
N GLU A 83 8.91 12.37 -3.27
CA GLU A 83 9.29 12.38 -1.86
C GLU A 83 9.32 10.97 -1.24
N SER A 84 8.57 10.03 -1.82
CA SER A 84 8.68 8.62 -1.46
C SER A 84 9.92 7.94 -2.06
N GLY A 85 10.62 8.60 -3.00
CA GLY A 85 11.77 8.07 -3.73
C GLY A 85 11.41 7.01 -4.77
N ALA A 86 10.18 7.07 -5.30
CA ALA A 86 9.64 6.19 -6.34
C ALA A 86 9.91 6.71 -7.76
#